data_AF-A0A938LQ36-F1
#
_entry.id   AF-A0A938LQ36-F1
#
_cell.length_a   1.000
_cell.length_b   1.000
_cell.length_c   1.000
_cell.angle_alpha   90.00
_cell.angle_beta   90.00
_cell.angle_gamma   90.00
#
_symmetry.space_group_name_H-M   'P 1'
#
loop_
_entity.id
_entity.type
_entity.pdbx_description
1 polymer ?
#
loop_
_entity_poly.entity_id
_entity_poly.type
_entity_poly.pdbx_seq_one_letter_code
_entity_poly.pdbx_strand_id
1 'polypeptide(L)' 'AVITDGQWHRIAVVWDGTYRMLYVDEKEVARDAVPALELSSVRLVLGGGSNLAPVSFWSGVIDDIRIYSRAVNP' A
#
# COMPACT_ATOMS: atom_id res chain seq x y z
N ALA A 1 -5.09 -13.18 -6.45
CA ALA A 1 -6.03 -13.32 -5.31
C ALA A 1 -7.07 -12.23 -5.44
N VAL A 2 -8.33 -12.50 -5.10
CA VAL A 2 -9.33 -11.44 -4.92
C VAL A 2 -9.10 -10.86 -3.53
N ILE A 3 -8.99 -9.54 -3.40
CA ILE A 3 -8.74 -8.86 -2.12
C ILE A 3 -9.97 -8.09 -1.60
N THR A 4 -11.06 -8.15 -2.35
CA THR A 4 -12.34 -7.47 -2.06
C THR A 4 -13.44 -8.49 -1.77
N ASP A 5 -13.08 -9.65 -1.23
CA ASP A 5 -13.98 -10.77 -0.96
C ASP A 5 -14.65 -10.70 0.42
N GLY A 6 -14.37 -9.64 1.19
CA GLY A 6 -14.89 -9.42 2.53
C GLY A 6 -14.08 -10.09 3.64
N GLN A 7 -12.95 -10.72 3.33
CA GLN A 7 -12.00 -11.22 4.32
C GLN A 7 -10.93 -10.19 4.67
N TRP A 8 -10.27 -10.37 5.82
CA TRP A 8 -9.09 -9.59 6.16
C TRP A 8 -7.91 -10.02 5.30
N HIS A 9 -7.23 -9.05 4.71
CA HIS A 9 -5.99 -9.26 3.97
C HIS A 9 -4.91 -8.34 4.50
N ARG A 10 -3.67 -8.86 4.57
CA ARG A 10 -2.51 -8.05 4.92
C ARG A 10 -1.85 -7.56 3.66
N ILE A 11 -1.85 -6.24 3.47
CA ILE A 11 -1.27 -5.57 2.31
C ILE A 11 -0.01 -4.81 2.73
N ALA A 12 1.07 -4.96 1.97
CA ALA A 12 2.29 -4.19 2.18
C ALA A 12 2.89 -3.71 0.87
N VAL A 13 3.31 -2.45 0.83
CA VAL A 13 4.18 -1.91 -0.21
C VAL A 13 5.54 -1.65 0.40
N VAL A 14 6.57 -2.24 -0.17
CA VAL A 14 7.95 -2.17 0.33
C VAL A 14 8.81 -1.56 -0.76
N TRP A 15 9.72 -0.66 -0.39
CA TRP A 15 10.80 -0.19 -1.25
C TRP A 15 12.13 -0.44 -0.54
N ASP A 16 13.05 -1.12 -1.23
CA ASP A 16 14.34 -1.55 -0.67
C ASP A 16 15.54 -0.70 -1.14
N GLY A 17 15.26 0.38 -1.88
CA GLY A 17 16.27 1.24 -2.51
C GLY A 17 16.50 0.94 -3.98
N THR A 18 15.97 -0.16 -4.52
CA THR A 18 16.09 -0.51 -5.95
C THR A 18 14.76 -0.99 -6.54
N TYR A 19 14.04 -1.82 -5.80
CA TYR A 19 12.76 -2.36 -6.19
C TYR A 19 11.66 -1.78 -5.30
N ARG A 20 10.47 -1.68 -5.88
CA ARG A 20 9.21 -1.57 -5.15
C ARG A 20 8.44 -2.87 -5.33
N MET A 21 7.92 -3.40 -4.22
CA MET A 21 7.25 -4.70 -4.17
C MET A 21 5.90 -4.55 -3.48
N LEU A 22 4.89 -5.23 -4.01
CA LEU A 22 3.58 -5.36 -3.42
C LEU A 22 3.39 -6.78 -2.90
N TYR A 23 2.97 -6.88 -1.65
CA TYR A 23 2.64 -8.13 -0.99
C TYR A 23 1.17 -8.17 -0.61
N VAL A 24 0.57 -9.34 -0.78
CA VAL A 24 -0.78 -9.69 -0.31
C VAL A 24 -0.66 -11.00 0.45
N ASP A 25 -1.06 -10.99 1.72
CA ASP A 25 -1.00 -12.16 2.60
C ASP A 25 0.39 -12.83 2.58
N GLU A 26 1.42 -12.00 2.83
CA GLU A 26 2.85 -12.38 2.90
C GLU A 26 3.48 -12.81 1.56
N LYS A 27 2.69 -12.95 0.49
CA LYS A 27 3.17 -13.31 -0.84
C LYS A 27 3.44 -12.09 -1.70
N GLU A 28 4.62 -12.02 -2.32
CA GLU A 28 4.91 -11.04 -3.37
C GLU A 28 4.00 -11.28 -4.58
N VAL A 29 3.22 -10.27 -4.97
CA VAL A 29 2.29 -10.33 -6.10
C VAL A 29 2.67 -9.41 -7.25
N ALA A 30 3.52 -8.41 -7.00
CA ALA A 30 4.08 -7.54 -8.02
C ALA A 30 5.41 -6.94 -7.58
N ARG A 31 6.25 -6.61 -8.58
CA ARG A 31 7.56 -5.99 -8.42
C ARG A 31 7.87 -5.11 -9.61
N ASP A 32 8.42 -3.92 -9.35
CA ASP A 32 9.01 -3.04 -10.35
C ASP A 32 10.33 -2.42 -9.88
N ALA A 33 11.18 -2.05 -10.84
CA ALA A 33 12.44 -1.37 -10.55
C ALA A 33 12.20 0.14 -10.43
N VAL A 34 12.44 0.67 -9.24
CA VAL A 34 12.26 2.09 -8.90
C VAL A 34 13.54 2.53 -8.17
N PRO A 35 14.58 2.98 -8.89
CA PRO A 35 15.88 3.28 -8.30
C PRO A 35 15.89 4.52 -7.40
N ALA A 36 14.86 5.37 -7.49
CA ALA A 36 14.65 6.51 -6.61
C ALA A 36 13.15 6.76 -6.42
N LEU A 37 12.74 7.15 -5.21
CA LEU A 37 11.38 7.61 -4.95
C LEU A 37 11.30 9.12 -5.11
N GLU A 38 10.30 9.59 -5.85
CA GLU A 38 9.92 10.99 -5.87
C GLU A 38 9.26 11.37 -4.54
N LEU A 39 9.72 12.46 -3.93
CA LEU A 39 9.10 12.99 -2.72
C LEU A 39 7.80 13.70 -3.07
N SER A 40 6.75 13.39 -2.32
CA SER A 40 5.46 14.08 -2.44
C SER A 40 5.14 14.85 -1.17
N SER A 41 4.71 16.10 -1.33
CA SER A 41 4.16 16.91 -0.24
C SER A 41 2.64 16.77 -0.12
N VAL A 42 2.03 15.87 -0.89
CA VAL A 42 0.59 15.62 -0.83
C VAL A 42 0.26 14.92 0.48
N ARG A 43 -0.87 15.31 1.08
CA ARG A 43 -1.38 14.68 2.30
C ARG A 43 -1.55 13.18 2.12
N LEU A 44 -1.06 12.39 3.08
CA LEU A 44 -1.39 10.97 3.18
C LEU A 44 -2.86 10.81 3.57
N VAL A 45 -3.62 10.14 2.71
CA VAL A 45 -5.04 9.82 2.94
C VAL A 45 -5.18 8.31 3.00
N LEU A 46 -5.90 7.83 4.00
CA LEU A 46 -6.25 6.42 4.18
C LEU A 46 -7.73 6.24 3.86
N GLY A 47 -8.07 5.21 3.09
CA GLY A 47 -9.46 4.92 2.71
C GLY A 47 -10.07 5.88 1.69
N GLY A 48 -9.26 6.64 0.93
CA GLY A 48 -9.76 7.56 -0.09
C GLY A 48 -8.66 8.11 -1.00
N GLY A 49 -9.08 8.75 -2.09
CA GLY A 49 -8.18 9.49 -2.98
C GLY A 49 -7.71 10.82 -2.40
N SER A 50 -6.62 11.36 -2.95
CA SER A 50 -5.99 12.61 -2.48
C SER A 50 -6.89 13.85 -2.56
N ASN A 51 -7.87 13.85 -3.48
CA ASN A 51 -8.85 14.92 -3.63
C ASN A 51 -10.12 14.74 -2.79
N LEU A 52 -10.20 13.65 -2.00
CA LEU A 52 -11.35 13.29 -1.17
C LEU A 52 -12.68 13.27 -1.95
N ALA A 53 -12.65 12.93 -3.24
CA ALA A 53 -13.88 12.76 -4.01
C ALA A 53 -14.65 11.53 -3.51
N PRO A 54 -15.98 11.60 -3.29
CA PRO A 54 -16.75 10.49 -2.73
C PRO A 54 -16.61 9.16 -3.48
N VAL A 55 -16.44 9.22 -4.81
CA VAL A 55 -16.23 8.04 -5.67
C VAL A 55 -14.92 7.30 -5.38
N SER A 56 -13.95 7.96 -4.73
CA SER A 56 -12.65 7.38 -4.40
C SER A 56 -12.61 6.73 -3.02
N PHE A 57 -13.69 6.82 -2.24
CA PHE A 57 -13.71 6.31 -0.88
C PHE A 57 -13.73 4.78 -0.87
N TRP A 58 -12.88 4.22 -0.01
CA TRP A 58 -12.86 2.80 0.27
C TRP A 58 -14.13 2.40 1.02
N SER A 59 -14.74 1.30 0.59
CA SER A 59 -15.90 0.70 1.26
C SER A 59 -15.46 -0.61 1.93
N GLY A 60 -14.93 -0.48 3.14
CA GLY A 60 -14.44 -1.60 3.93
C GLY A 60 -13.78 -1.13 5.22
N VAL A 61 -13.22 -2.07 5.98
CA VAL A 61 -12.50 -1.81 7.22
C VAL A 61 -10.98 -1.75 6.97
N ILE A 62 -10.28 -0.94 7.76
CA ILE A 62 -8.82 -0.83 7.75
C ILE A 62 -8.39 -0.82 9.22
N ASP A 63 -7.37 -1.59 9.56
CA ASP A 63 -6.81 -1.63 10.90
C ASP A 63 -5.29 -1.78 10.85
N ASP A 64 -4.64 -1.49 11.98
CA ASP A 64 -3.26 -1.92 12.25
C ASP A 64 -2.19 -1.35 11.30
N ILE A 65 -2.38 -0.09 10.91
CA ILE A 65 -1.56 0.65 9.93
C ILE A 65 -0.18 0.95 10.51
N ARG A 66 0.86 0.57 9.75
CA ARG A 66 2.27 0.76 10.14
C ARG A 66 3.05 1.39 8.98
N ILE A 67 3.89 2.37 9.30
CA ILE A 67 4.79 3.04 8.36
C ILE A 67 6.21 2.92 8.90
N TYR A 68 7.14 2.49 8.06
CA TYR A 68 8.53 2.25 8.44
C TYR A 68 9.47 3.08 7.57
N SER A 69 10.58 3.56 8.15
CA SER A 69 11.68 4.23 7.44
C SER A 69 12.70 3.24 6.84
N ARG A 70 12.34 1.96 6.77
CA ARG A 70 13.18 0.86 6.27
C ARG A 70 12.31 -0.19 5.61
N ALA A 71 12.91 -1.00 4.74
CA ALA A 71 12.25 -2.18 4.22
C ALA A 71 11.88 -3.14 5.38
N VAL A 72 10.67 -3.70 5.28
CA VAL A 72 10.14 -4.75 6.15
C VAL A 72 9.71 -5.89 5.23
N ASN A 73 10.08 -7.12 5.56
CA ASN A 73 9.39 -8.26 4.98
C ASN A 73 8.08 -8.45 5.75
N PRO A 74 6.93 -8.55 5.05
CA PRO A 74 5.65 -8.81 5.69
C PRO A 74 5.64 -10.13 6.44
#